data_AF-A0A2A4U1U5-F1
#
_entry.id   AF-A0A2A4U1U5-F1
#
_cell.length_a   1.000
_cell.length_b   1.000
_cell.length_c   1.000
_cell.angle_alpha   90.00
_cell.angle_beta   90.00
_cell.angle_gamma   90.00
#
_symmetry.space_group_name_H-M   'P 1'
#
loop_
_entity.id
_entity.type
_entity.pdbx_description
1 polymer ?
#
loop_
_entity_poly.entity_id
_entity_poly.type
_entity_poly.pdbx_seq_one_letter_code
_entity_poly.pdbx_strand_id
1 'polypeptide(L)'
;MGYYCSGIYTEQRQTKFYREPWDTSPGNKKLKPEQQLLKQYLIDPYTFAQGQKTILIDPSTEAEVLNKLQFKLRQKIGKLGITVEINPSSNLLIGNMADLKDHPLWRLNPPQHESDLPPISVCIGSDDPLTFATSTREEYQIVYDTLTLSGLTDAQARSWLEDAREAGLNSRFTFAHNRSPEFVWRPAYETKEIIDQFYEKIIQPPKGIEAPIMQEDWS
;
A
#
# COMPACT_ATOMS: atom_id res chain seq x y z
N MET A 1 -33.25 -25.20 -36.98
CA MET A 1 -31.87 -25.29 -37.50
C MET A 1 -30.99 -25.79 -36.38
N GLY A 2 -30.74 -27.09 -36.32
CA GLY A 2 -29.86 -27.71 -35.33
C GLY A 2 -28.65 -28.26 -36.06
N TYR A 3 -27.45 -28.02 -35.53
CA TYR A 3 -26.25 -28.71 -35.95
C TYR A 3 -25.80 -29.64 -34.82
N TYR A 4 -26.09 -30.92 -35.04
CA TYR A 4 -25.39 -32.05 -34.46
C TYR A 4 -23.99 -32.10 -35.06
N CYS A 5 -22.96 -32.31 -34.25
CA CYS A 5 -21.70 -32.88 -34.73
C CYS A 5 -21.36 -34.07 -33.83
N SER A 6 -21.61 -35.26 -34.36
CA SER A 6 -21.27 -36.55 -33.78
C SER A 6 -19.78 -36.82 -33.97
N GLY A 7 -19.04 -36.93 -32.86
CA GLY A 7 -17.69 -37.50 -32.83
C GLY A 7 -17.63 -38.57 -31.77
N ILE A 8 -17.78 -39.83 -32.19
CA ILE A 8 -17.61 -41.01 -31.36
C ILE A 8 -16.09 -41.25 -31.29
N TYR A 9 -15.49 -41.07 -30.11
CA TYR A 9 -14.17 -41.61 -29.80
C TYR A 9 -14.27 -42.34 -28.47
N THR A 10 -14.36 -43.67 -28.55
CA THR A 10 -14.19 -44.58 -27.43
C THR A 10 -12.70 -44.74 -27.17
N GLU A 11 -12.19 -44.09 -26.13
CA GLU A 11 -10.93 -44.47 -25.50
C GLU A 11 -11.12 -44.34 -23.99
N GLN A 12 -11.01 -45.46 -23.27
CA GLN A 12 -10.85 -45.48 -21.82
C GLN A 12 -9.52 -44.81 -21.45
N ARG A 13 -9.51 -43.48 -21.41
CA ARG A 13 -8.42 -42.75 -20.77
C ARG A 13 -8.65 -42.82 -19.27
N GLN A 14 -7.85 -43.63 -18.60
CA GLN A 14 -7.53 -43.40 -17.19
C GLN A 14 -7.13 -41.93 -17.06
N THR A 15 -8.00 -41.11 -16.47
CA THR A 15 -7.65 -39.76 -16.05
C THR A 15 -6.66 -39.91 -14.89
N LYS A 16 -5.37 -40.08 -15.21
CA LYS A 16 -4.32 -39.67 -14.28
C LYS A 16 -4.56 -38.18 -14.05
N PHE A 17 -5.08 -37.85 -12.88
CA PHE A 17 -5.17 -36.48 -12.40
C PHE A 17 -3.79 -35.84 -12.56
N TYR A 18 -3.67 -34.93 -13.52
CA TYR A 18 -2.49 -34.12 -13.68
C TYR A 18 -2.46 -33.18 -12.47
N ARG A 19 -1.50 -33.37 -11.56
CA ARG A 19 -1.22 -32.39 -10.51
C ARG A 19 -0.35 -31.30 -11.12
N GLU A 20 -0.85 -30.07 -11.08
CA GLU A 20 -0.07 -28.90 -11.48
C GLU A 20 1.21 -28.79 -10.62
N PRO A 21 2.36 -28.33 -11.15
CA PRO A 21 3.64 -28.30 -10.43
C PRO A 21 3.65 -27.42 -9.16
N TRP A 22 2.68 -26.52 -9.01
CA TRP A 22 2.48 -25.68 -7.82
C TRP A 22 1.46 -26.27 -6.82
N ASP A 23 0.85 -27.42 -7.12
CA ASP A 23 0.03 -28.17 -6.17
C ASP A 23 0.92 -28.80 -5.09
N THR A 24 1.30 -27.95 -4.14
CA THR A 24 2.06 -28.30 -2.93
C THR A 24 1.13 -28.78 -1.81
N SER A 25 -0.08 -29.28 -2.12
CA SER A 25 -1.11 -29.64 -1.13
C SER A 25 -0.52 -30.38 0.07
N PRO A 26 -0.36 -29.68 1.22
CA PRO A 26 -0.06 -30.34 2.47
C PRO A 26 -1.37 -31.04 2.87
N GLY A 27 -1.34 -32.35 3.03
CA GLY A 27 -2.53 -33.16 3.29
C GLY A 27 -3.50 -32.49 4.25
N ASN A 28 -4.75 -32.29 3.81
CA ASN A 28 -5.91 -31.92 4.61
C ASN A 28 -5.62 -30.95 5.78
N LYS A 29 -4.81 -29.90 5.56
CA LYS A 29 -4.65 -28.86 6.59
C LYS A 29 -5.98 -28.12 6.71
N LYS A 30 -6.58 -28.21 7.90
CA LYS A 30 -7.76 -27.43 8.25
C LYS A 30 -7.46 -25.97 7.98
N LEU A 31 -8.26 -25.34 7.12
CA LEU A 31 -8.13 -23.91 6.82
C LEU A 31 -8.23 -23.11 8.12
N LYS A 32 -7.49 -22.00 8.21
CA LYS A 32 -7.68 -21.05 9.31
C LYS A 32 -9.07 -20.37 9.20
N PRO A 33 -9.66 -19.85 10.29
CA PRO A 33 -11.05 -19.33 10.31
C PRO A 33 -11.38 -18.30 9.21
N GLU A 34 -10.59 -17.25 9.10
CA GLU A 34 -10.57 -16.25 8.02
C GLU A 34 -10.34 -16.81 6.61
N GLN A 35 -9.54 -17.87 6.43
CA GLN A 35 -9.47 -18.59 5.14
C GLN A 35 -10.76 -19.37 4.82
N GLN A 36 -11.40 -19.95 5.85
CA GLN A 36 -12.71 -20.59 5.68
C GLN A 36 -13.78 -19.57 5.32
N LEU A 37 -13.77 -18.40 5.95
CA LEU A 37 -14.70 -17.31 5.68
C LEU A 37 -14.53 -16.77 4.25
N LEU A 38 -13.30 -16.53 3.79
CA LEU A 38 -13.03 -16.14 2.41
C LEU A 38 -13.53 -17.21 1.42
N LYS A 39 -13.24 -18.49 1.71
CA LYS A 39 -13.73 -19.60 0.89
C LYS A 39 -15.26 -19.59 0.81
N GLN A 40 -15.94 -19.46 1.95
CA GLN A 40 -17.41 -19.38 2.01
C GLN A 40 -17.94 -18.19 1.23
N TYR A 41 -17.35 -17.00 1.38
CA TYR A 41 -17.73 -15.82 0.62
C TYR A 41 -17.64 -16.02 -0.90
N LEU A 42 -16.65 -16.79 -1.38
CA LEU A 42 -16.47 -17.06 -2.81
C LEU A 42 -17.40 -18.15 -3.37
N ILE A 43 -17.91 -19.06 -2.55
CA ILE A 43 -18.65 -20.26 -3.04
C ILE A 43 -20.08 -20.39 -2.51
N ASP A 44 -20.40 -19.78 -1.38
CA ASP A 44 -21.73 -19.84 -0.76
C ASP A 44 -22.51 -18.55 -1.08
N PRO A 45 -23.59 -18.64 -1.89
CA PRO A 45 -24.40 -17.48 -2.26
C PRO A 45 -24.97 -16.73 -1.06
N TYR A 46 -25.26 -17.43 0.04
CA TYR A 46 -25.76 -16.78 1.26
C TYR A 46 -24.69 -15.92 1.90
N THR A 47 -23.50 -16.47 2.15
CA THR A 47 -22.36 -15.73 2.70
C THR A 47 -21.96 -14.56 1.79
N PHE A 48 -21.96 -14.76 0.47
CA PHE A 48 -21.74 -13.67 -0.49
C PHE A 48 -22.77 -12.54 -0.29
N ALA A 49 -24.06 -12.87 -0.28
CA ALA A 49 -25.14 -11.89 -0.10
C ALA A 49 -25.07 -11.17 1.25
N GLN A 50 -24.65 -11.84 2.33
CA GLN A 50 -24.42 -11.18 3.62
C GLN A 50 -23.24 -10.22 3.57
N GLY A 51 -22.14 -10.58 2.90
CA GLY A 51 -20.98 -9.71 2.73
C GLY A 51 -21.24 -8.49 1.84
N GLN A 52 -22.32 -8.49 1.05
CA GLN A 52 -22.79 -7.32 0.30
C GLN A 52 -23.63 -6.35 1.14
N LYS A 53 -24.03 -6.70 2.37
CA LYS A 53 -24.83 -5.82 3.22
C LYS A 53 -23.96 -4.72 3.82
N THR A 54 -24.29 -3.47 3.51
CA THR A 54 -23.66 -2.31 4.15
C THR A 54 -24.06 -2.23 5.61
N ILE A 55 -23.07 -2.16 6.49
CA ILE A 55 -23.26 -1.76 7.88
C ILE A 55 -22.79 -0.32 8.05
N LEU A 56 -23.58 0.48 8.75
CA LEU A 56 -23.19 1.84 9.12
C LEU A 56 -22.40 1.76 10.42
N ILE A 57 -21.16 2.23 10.37
CA ILE A 57 -20.26 2.33 11.52
C ILE A 57 -20.05 3.82 11.76
N ASP A 58 -20.16 4.24 13.01
CA ASP A 58 -19.76 5.59 13.42
C ASP A 58 -18.27 5.59 13.82
N PRO A 59 -17.38 6.16 12.99
CA PRO A 59 -15.95 6.19 13.28
C PRO A 59 -15.58 7.22 14.35
N SER A 60 -16.52 8.05 14.82
CA SER A 60 -16.24 9.12 15.79
C SER A 60 -15.66 8.60 17.10
N THR A 61 -16.04 7.38 17.49
CA THR A 61 -15.58 6.73 18.73
C THR A 61 -14.10 6.35 18.69
N GLU A 62 -13.53 6.14 17.51
CA GLU A 62 -12.13 5.76 17.31
C GLU A 62 -11.23 6.95 16.95
N ALA A 63 -11.82 8.12 16.67
CA ALA A 63 -11.12 9.27 16.12
C ALA A 63 -9.93 9.72 17.00
N GLU A 64 -10.07 9.72 18.32
CA GLU A 64 -8.99 10.10 19.22
C GLU A 64 -7.81 9.12 19.15
N VAL A 65 -8.10 7.82 19.13
CA VAL A 65 -7.08 6.76 19.04
C VAL A 65 -6.38 6.83 17.68
N LEU A 66 -7.13 7.00 16.60
CA LEU A 66 -6.59 7.14 15.25
C LEU A 66 -5.69 8.37 15.11
N ASN A 67 -6.08 9.51 15.70
CA ASN A 67 -5.25 10.71 15.70
C ASN A 67 -3.92 10.49 16.44
N LYS A 68 -3.94 9.83 17.61
CA LYS A 68 -2.71 9.48 18.35
C LYS A 68 -1.83 8.51 17.57
N LEU A 69 -2.43 7.52 16.91
CA LEU A 69 -1.71 6.56 16.07
C LEU A 69 -1.06 7.24 14.87
N GLN A 70 -1.80 8.08 14.14
CA GLN A 70 -1.30 8.85 13.00
C GLN A 70 -0.15 9.76 13.42
N PHE A 71 -0.26 10.43 14.58
CA PHE A 71 0.82 11.25 15.13
C PHE A 71 2.11 10.43 15.35
N LYS A 72 2.01 9.28 16.01
CA LYS A 72 3.18 8.40 16.29
C LYS A 72 3.76 7.79 15.01
N LEU A 73 2.90 7.40 14.07
CA LEU A 73 3.33 6.87 12.78
C LEU A 73 4.10 7.91 11.99
N ARG A 74 3.59 9.15 11.93
CA ARG A 74 4.27 10.28 11.28
C ARG A 74 5.66 10.53 11.86
N GLN A 75 5.78 10.52 13.19
CA GLN A 75 7.08 10.63 13.86
C GLN A 75 8.05 9.52 13.46
N LYS A 76 7.57 8.28 13.35
CA LYS A 76 8.40 7.12 12.97
C LYS A 76 8.84 7.21 11.51
N ILE A 77 7.91 7.50 10.60
CA ILE A 77 8.19 7.66 9.16
C ILE A 77 9.21 8.77 8.93
N GLY A 78 9.01 9.94 9.54
CA GLY A 78 9.93 11.07 9.42
C GLY A 78 11.34 10.74 9.92
N LYS A 79 11.47 10.04 11.07
CA LYS A 79 12.78 9.60 11.60
C LYS A 79 13.49 8.59 10.70
N LEU A 80 12.75 7.78 9.95
CA LEU A 80 13.32 6.78 9.04
C LEU A 80 13.67 7.35 7.66
N GLY A 81 13.34 8.62 7.39
CA GLY A 81 13.54 9.22 6.06
C GLY A 81 12.71 8.56 4.96
N ILE A 82 11.60 7.91 5.33
CA ILE A 82 10.72 7.26 4.36
C ILE A 82 9.93 8.34 3.61
N THR A 83 10.00 8.31 2.29
CA THR A 83 9.21 9.18 1.42
C THR A 83 7.84 8.58 1.18
N VAL A 84 6.80 9.40 1.33
CA VAL A 84 5.41 9.02 1.07
C VAL A 84 5.02 9.52 -0.31
N GLU A 85 4.58 8.59 -1.17
CA GLU A 85 4.00 8.93 -2.46
C GLU A 85 2.57 9.43 -2.29
N ILE A 86 2.26 10.56 -2.91
CA ILE A 86 0.96 11.22 -2.89
C ILE A 86 0.46 11.35 -4.32
N ASN A 87 -0.82 11.01 -4.53
CA ASN A 87 -1.49 11.09 -5.81
C ASN A 87 -2.64 12.12 -5.72
N PRO A 88 -2.36 13.42 -5.91
CA PRO A 88 -3.29 14.49 -5.54
C PRO A 88 -4.68 14.36 -6.16
N SER A 89 -4.77 14.17 -7.48
CA SER A 89 -6.06 14.10 -8.18
C SER A 89 -6.84 12.82 -7.83
N SER A 90 -6.18 11.66 -7.74
CA SER A 90 -6.83 10.41 -7.41
C SER A 90 -7.34 10.42 -5.98
N ASN A 91 -6.51 10.90 -5.03
CA ASN A 91 -6.91 11.09 -3.64
C ASN A 91 -8.11 12.04 -3.51
N LEU A 92 -8.10 13.17 -4.22
CA LEU A 92 -9.22 14.12 -4.22
C LEU A 92 -10.51 13.45 -4.70
N LEU A 93 -10.43 12.70 -5.82
CA LEU A 93 -11.58 12.06 -6.44
C LEU A 93 -12.17 10.93 -5.57
N ILE A 94 -11.33 10.10 -4.95
CA ILE A 94 -11.79 8.95 -4.14
C ILE A 94 -12.09 9.33 -2.68
N GLY A 95 -11.44 10.38 -2.16
CA GLY A 95 -11.45 10.74 -0.75
C GLY A 95 -12.65 11.58 -0.30
N ASN A 96 -13.63 11.82 -1.17
CA ASN A 96 -14.77 12.72 -0.92
C ASN A 96 -14.33 14.12 -0.39
N MET A 97 -13.21 14.63 -0.91
CA MET A 97 -12.67 15.94 -0.58
C MET A 97 -13.10 16.93 -1.67
N ALA A 98 -13.59 18.11 -1.26
CA ALA A 98 -14.11 19.11 -2.19
C ALA A 98 -13.02 19.97 -2.83
N ASP A 99 -11.91 20.22 -2.11
CA ASP A 99 -10.82 21.08 -2.54
C ASP A 99 -9.46 20.46 -2.14
N LEU A 100 -8.45 20.58 -3.01
CA LEU A 100 -7.10 20.14 -2.69
C LEU A 100 -6.48 20.97 -1.56
N LYS A 101 -6.99 22.17 -1.25
CA LYS A 101 -6.58 22.95 -0.07
C LYS A 101 -6.82 22.20 1.25
N ASP A 102 -7.81 21.33 1.30
CA ASP A 102 -8.13 20.53 2.48
C ASP A 102 -7.43 19.15 2.48
N HIS A 103 -6.56 18.92 1.49
CA HIS A 103 -5.94 17.62 1.28
C HIS A 103 -4.98 17.25 2.43
N PRO A 104 -4.99 16.00 2.93
CA PRO A 104 -4.11 15.53 4.01
C PRO A 104 -2.61 15.70 3.77
N LEU A 105 -2.19 15.91 2.52
CA LEU A 105 -0.83 16.27 2.11
C LEU A 105 -0.28 17.42 2.96
N TRP A 106 -1.06 18.47 3.17
CA TRP A 106 -0.60 19.66 3.88
C TRP A 106 -0.34 19.39 5.36
N ARG A 107 -0.97 18.37 5.93
CA ARG A 107 -0.64 17.88 7.26
C ARG A 107 0.64 17.05 7.29
N LEU A 108 0.98 16.36 6.20
CA LEU A 108 2.21 15.55 6.11
C LEU A 108 3.44 16.41 5.83
N ASN A 109 3.35 17.32 4.87
CA ASN A 109 4.42 18.21 4.45
C ASN A 109 3.88 19.63 4.20
N PRO A 110 3.60 20.41 5.27
CA PRO A 110 3.08 21.76 5.11
C PRO A 110 4.12 22.65 4.42
N PRO A 111 3.70 23.56 3.51
CA PRO A 111 4.65 24.42 2.79
C PRO A 111 5.30 25.49 3.68
N GLN A 112 4.69 25.78 4.82
CA GLN A 112 5.27 26.59 5.89
C GLN A 112 5.30 25.75 7.15
N HIS A 113 6.37 25.84 7.94
CA HIS A 113 6.48 25.08 9.19
C HIS A 113 5.50 25.62 10.24
N GLU A 114 4.28 25.12 10.22
CA GLU A 114 3.20 25.51 11.13
C GLU A 114 2.87 24.42 12.18
N SER A 115 3.51 23.26 12.09
CA SER A 115 3.18 22.07 12.88
C SER A 115 4.29 21.70 13.86
N ASP A 116 3.90 21.29 15.08
CA ASP A 116 4.78 20.73 16.12
C ASP A 116 5.47 19.43 15.71
N LEU A 117 4.98 18.78 14.65
CA LEU A 117 5.61 17.62 14.04
C LEU A 117 6.49 18.01 12.85
N PRO A 118 7.68 17.39 12.72
CA PRO A 118 8.51 17.58 11.55
C PRO A 118 7.76 17.11 10.29
N PRO A 119 7.92 17.82 9.15
CA PRO A 119 7.37 17.38 7.89
C PRO A 119 7.93 16.02 7.49
N ILE A 120 7.11 15.26 6.76
CA ILE A 120 7.49 14.00 6.14
C ILE A 120 7.91 14.28 4.71
N SER A 121 8.95 13.60 4.24
CA SER A 121 9.34 13.60 2.82
C SER A 121 8.17 13.08 1.97
N VAL A 122 7.77 13.82 0.94
CA VAL A 122 6.68 13.43 0.04
C VAL A 122 7.14 13.50 -1.40
N CYS A 123 6.60 12.64 -2.26
CA CYS A 123 6.72 12.75 -3.70
C CYS A 123 5.34 12.72 -4.36
N ILE A 124 5.23 13.22 -5.59
CA ILE A 124 3.98 13.29 -6.34
C ILE A 124 3.96 12.21 -7.43
N GLY A 125 2.92 11.38 -7.42
CA GLY A 125 2.59 10.39 -8.45
C GLY A 125 1.25 10.71 -9.12
N SER A 126 1.00 10.05 -10.27
CA SER A 126 -0.27 10.16 -11.02
C SER A 126 -1.19 8.96 -10.85
N ASP A 127 -0.80 7.98 -10.03
CA ASP A 127 -1.56 6.73 -9.80
C ASP A 127 -1.89 6.01 -11.12
N ASP A 128 -3.17 5.96 -11.49
CA ASP A 128 -3.71 5.43 -12.74
C ASP A 128 -4.09 6.55 -13.72
N PRO A 129 -3.14 7.12 -14.49
CA PRO A 129 -3.38 8.27 -15.37
C PRO A 129 -4.47 8.00 -16.42
N LEU A 130 -4.67 6.74 -16.82
CA LEU A 130 -5.76 6.36 -17.72
C LEU A 130 -7.14 6.47 -17.06
N THR A 131 -7.26 6.09 -15.79
CA THR A 131 -8.52 6.12 -15.03
C THR A 131 -8.89 7.55 -14.65
N PHE A 132 -7.90 8.33 -14.22
CA PHE A 132 -8.11 9.70 -13.75
C PHE A 132 -7.99 10.76 -14.86
N ALA A 133 -7.62 10.34 -16.08
CA ALA A 133 -7.35 11.23 -17.20
C ALA A 133 -6.35 12.34 -16.85
N THR A 134 -5.29 11.98 -16.13
CA THR A 134 -4.22 12.89 -15.68
C THR A 134 -2.86 12.42 -16.15
N SER A 135 -1.84 13.21 -15.84
CA SER A 135 -0.43 12.93 -16.04
C SER A 135 0.35 13.50 -14.87
N THR A 136 1.57 13.01 -14.63
CA THR A 136 2.43 13.54 -13.57
C THR A 136 2.63 15.05 -13.72
N ARG A 137 2.68 15.59 -14.94
CA ARG A 137 2.75 17.04 -15.17
C ARG A 137 1.54 17.77 -14.60
N GLU A 138 0.34 17.26 -14.86
CA GLU A 138 -0.91 17.86 -14.37
C GLU A 138 -1.01 17.76 -12.85
N GLU A 139 -0.55 16.66 -12.23
CA GLU A 139 -0.49 16.56 -10.76
C GLU A 139 0.37 17.66 -10.15
N TYR A 140 1.56 17.92 -10.71
CA TYR A 140 2.42 19.01 -10.28
C TYR A 140 1.76 20.38 -10.51
N GLN A 141 1.03 20.56 -11.62
CA GLN A 141 0.33 21.80 -11.91
C GLN A 141 -0.79 22.06 -10.90
N ILE A 142 -1.61 21.06 -10.59
CA ILE A 142 -2.71 21.21 -9.62
C ILE A 142 -2.16 21.54 -8.24
N VAL A 143 -1.05 20.93 -7.83
CA VAL A 143 -0.37 21.27 -6.57
C VAL A 143 0.19 22.70 -6.60
N TYR A 144 0.84 23.12 -7.69
CA TYR A 144 1.32 24.49 -7.88
C TYR A 144 0.19 25.51 -7.76
N ASP A 145 -0.91 25.28 -8.48
CA ASP A 145 -2.09 26.14 -8.49
C ASP A 145 -2.69 26.21 -7.08
N THR A 146 -2.77 25.09 -6.37
CA THR A 146 -3.28 25.05 -5.00
C THR A 146 -2.42 25.88 -4.05
N LEU A 147 -1.08 25.77 -4.14
CA LEU A 147 -0.16 26.55 -3.31
C LEU A 147 -0.28 28.05 -3.58
N THR A 148 -0.28 28.45 -4.86
CA THR A 148 -0.35 29.86 -5.26
C THR A 148 -1.71 30.49 -4.95
N LEU A 149 -2.82 29.77 -5.21
CA LEU A 149 -4.17 30.19 -4.84
C LEU A 149 -4.40 30.23 -3.33
N SER A 150 -3.54 29.58 -2.54
CA SER A 150 -3.52 29.65 -1.07
C SER A 150 -2.62 30.77 -0.53
N GLY A 151 -2.06 31.60 -1.41
CA GLY A 151 -1.32 32.82 -1.04
C GLY A 151 0.20 32.67 -1.00
N LEU A 152 0.76 31.52 -1.39
CA LEU A 152 2.20 31.39 -1.51
C LEU A 152 2.70 32.11 -2.77
N THR A 153 3.92 32.64 -2.67
CA THR A 153 4.60 33.19 -3.83
C THR A 153 5.01 32.08 -4.81
N ASP A 154 5.17 32.43 -6.08
CA ASP A 154 5.70 31.52 -7.10
C ASP A 154 7.01 30.84 -6.66
N ALA A 155 7.92 31.60 -6.05
CA ALA A 155 9.20 31.06 -5.58
C ALA A 155 9.03 29.99 -4.49
N GLN A 156 8.12 30.20 -3.54
CA GLN A 156 7.82 29.23 -2.49
C GLN A 156 7.15 27.98 -3.07
N ALA A 157 6.19 28.15 -3.97
CA ALA A 157 5.51 27.04 -4.61
C ALA A 157 6.48 26.18 -5.44
N ARG A 158 7.35 26.80 -6.25
CA ARG A 158 8.38 26.08 -7.02
C ARG A 158 9.39 25.38 -6.12
N SER A 159 9.81 26.00 -5.01
CA SER A 159 10.71 25.36 -4.06
C SER A 159 10.10 24.09 -3.47
N TRP A 160 8.84 24.16 -3.04
CA TRP A 160 8.14 23.00 -2.46
C TRP A 160 8.00 21.86 -3.47
N LEU A 161 7.65 22.18 -4.73
CA LEU A 161 7.56 21.19 -5.81
C LEU A 161 8.91 20.56 -6.14
N GLU A 162 9.97 21.35 -6.10
CA GLU A 162 11.33 20.86 -6.33
C GLU A 162 11.77 19.90 -5.22
N ASP A 163 11.46 20.21 -3.96
CA ASP A 163 11.71 19.30 -2.83
C ASP A 163 10.96 17.97 -3.00
N ALA A 164 9.69 18.02 -3.45
CA ALA A 164 8.91 16.82 -3.73
C ALA A 164 9.47 16.00 -4.91
N ARG A 165 9.98 16.68 -5.94
CA ARG A 165 10.63 16.07 -7.11
C ARG A 165 11.93 15.37 -6.71
N GLU A 166 12.77 16.04 -5.93
CA GLU A 166 14.02 15.49 -5.41
C GLU A 166 13.76 14.32 -4.47
N ALA A 167 12.75 14.41 -3.59
CA ALA A 167 12.34 13.28 -2.76
C ALA A 167 11.99 12.05 -3.61
N GLY A 168 11.20 12.21 -4.67
CA GLY A 168 10.87 11.13 -5.59
C GLY A 168 12.09 10.54 -6.31
N LEU A 169 13.04 11.38 -6.72
CA LEU A 169 14.30 10.90 -7.31
C LEU A 169 15.18 10.14 -6.33
N ASN A 170 15.21 10.57 -5.07
CA ASN A 170 16.02 9.96 -4.02
C ASN A 170 15.40 8.66 -3.49
N SER A 171 14.08 8.52 -3.56
CA SER A 171 13.34 7.33 -3.11
C SER A 171 13.10 6.28 -4.18
N ARG A 172 13.59 6.47 -5.42
CA ARG A 172 13.37 5.53 -6.52
C ARG A 172 14.13 4.21 -6.32
N PHE A 173 13.53 3.11 -6.78
CA PHE A 173 14.17 1.79 -6.77
C PHE A 173 15.04 1.51 -8.00
N THR A 174 15.59 2.56 -8.62
CA THR A 174 16.46 2.46 -9.80
C THR A 174 17.85 2.98 -9.46
N PHE A 175 18.88 2.42 -10.11
CA PHE A 175 20.26 2.82 -9.86
C PHE A 175 20.52 4.27 -10.27
N ALA A 176 21.45 4.94 -9.58
CA ALA A 176 22.09 6.14 -10.12
C ALA A 176 22.54 5.86 -11.55
N HIS A 177 22.22 6.77 -12.49
CA HIS A 177 22.44 6.63 -13.93
C HIS A 177 23.93 6.40 -14.33
N ASN A 178 24.82 6.33 -13.33
CA ASN A 178 26.27 6.25 -13.44
C ASN A 178 26.91 5.10 -12.61
N ARG A 179 26.16 4.05 -12.24
CA ARG A 179 26.76 2.82 -11.70
C ARG A 179 26.85 1.76 -12.79
N SER A 180 28.04 1.16 -12.96
CA SER A 180 28.24 0.11 -13.96
C SER A 180 27.38 -1.13 -13.66
N PRO A 181 26.86 -1.83 -14.69
CA PRO A 181 25.99 -3.00 -14.54
C PRO A 181 26.61 -4.14 -13.72
N GLU A 182 27.93 -4.24 -13.65
CA GLU A 182 28.64 -5.25 -12.87
C GLU A 182 28.40 -5.19 -11.35
N PHE A 183 27.78 -4.11 -10.83
CA PHE A 183 27.39 -4.03 -9.42
C PHE A 183 25.93 -4.46 -9.15
N VAL A 184 25.15 -4.77 -10.19
CA VAL A 184 23.68 -4.76 -10.13
C VAL A 184 23.06 -6.16 -10.00
N TRP A 185 23.76 -7.22 -10.41
CA TRP A 185 23.27 -8.60 -10.31
C TRP A 185 24.08 -9.40 -9.30
N ARG A 186 23.67 -9.38 -8.02
CA ARG A 186 24.04 -10.41 -7.05
C ARG A 186 22.94 -11.47 -7.02
N PRO A 187 23.24 -12.76 -7.30
CA PRO A 187 22.20 -13.78 -7.33
C PRO A 187 21.47 -13.89 -5.98
N ALA A 188 20.22 -14.34 -6.02
CA ALA A 188 19.28 -14.38 -4.88
C ALA A 188 19.77 -15.14 -3.63
N TYR A 189 20.85 -15.92 -3.70
CA TYR A 189 21.42 -16.59 -2.52
C TYR A 189 22.20 -15.64 -1.61
N GLU A 190 22.68 -14.49 -2.10
CA GLU A 190 23.38 -13.49 -1.27
C GLU A 190 22.44 -12.50 -0.57
N THR A 191 21.19 -12.39 -1.02
CA THR A 191 20.18 -11.47 -0.43
C THR A 191 19.55 -12.02 0.84
N LYS A 192 19.63 -13.33 1.08
CA LYS A 192 19.08 -13.97 2.28
C LYS A 192 19.75 -13.42 3.55
N GLU A 193 21.07 -13.25 3.53
CA GLU A 193 21.85 -12.76 4.67
C GLU A 193 21.54 -11.27 4.98
N ILE A 194 21.28 -10.47 3.95
CA ILE A 194 20.90 -9.05 4.10
C ILE A 194 19.47 -8.92 4.63
N ILE A 195 18.54 -9.74 4.13
CA ILE A 195 17.15 -9.78 4.61
C ILE A 195 17.11 -10.27 6.06
N ASP A 196 17.85 -11.32 6.39
CA ASP A 196 17.94 -11.86 7.76
C ASP A 196 18.52 -10.81 8.72
N GLN A 197 19.56 -10.07 8.32
CA GLN A 197 20.11 -8.94 9.09
C GLN A 197 19.13 -7.76 9.26
N PHE A 198 18.28 -7.51 8.27
CA PHE A 198 17.25 -6.48 8.33
C PHE A 198 16.10 -6.89 9.27
N TYR A 199 15.70 -8.16 9.23
CA TYR A 199 14.69 -8.75 10.12
C TYR A 199 15.13 -8.71 11.59
N GLU A 200 16.38 -9.06 11.90
CA GLU A 200 16.89 -9.05 13.27
C GLU A 200 16.99 -7.64 13.87
N LYS A 201 17.26 -6.61 13.05
CA LYS A 201 17.45 -5.23 13.54
C LYS A 201 16.15 -4.46 13.76
N ILE A 202 15.06 -4.83 13.08
CA ILE A 202 13.82 -4.03 13.09
C ILE A 202 12.67 -4.71 13.87
N ILE A 203 12.62 -6.05 13.92
CA ILE A 203 11.50 -6.79 14.54
C ILE A 203 11.94 -7.55 15.81
N GLN A 204 13.00 -7.11 16.50
CA GLN A 204 13.19 -7.55 17.89
C GLN A 204 12.59 -6.53 18.85
N PRO A 205 11.68 -6.93 19.75
CA PRO A 205 11.23 -6.06 20.82
C PRO A 205 12.45 -5.64 21.65
N PRO A 206 12.48 -4.42 22.21
CA PRO A 206 13.60 -3.98 23.05
C PRO A 206 13.81 -4.98 24.18
N LYS A 207 15.06 -5.40 24.38
CA LYS A 207 15.45 -6.29 25.48
C LYS A 207 14.95 -5.71 26.80
N GLY A 208 14.08 -6.43 27.50
CA GLY A 208 13.61 -6.08 28.85
C GLY A 208 12.10 -5.90 29.01
N ILE A 209 11.27 -6.09 27.98
CA ILE A 209 9.81 -6.18 28.14
C ILE A 209 9.40 -7.63 27.88
N GLU A 210 9.30 -8.42 28.94
CA GLU A 210 8.55 -9.68 28.89
C GLU A 210 7.07 -9.33 28.68
N ALA A 211 6.51 -9.70 27.53
CA ALA A 211 5.07 -9.71 27.37
C ALA A 211 4.50 -10.74 28.36
N PRO A 212 3.48 -10.41 29.18
CA PRO A 212 2.92 -11.37 30.12
C PRO A 212 2.37 -12.55 29.32
N ILE A 213 2.84 -13.74 29.66
CA ILE A 213 2.30 -15.01 29.16
C ILE A 213 0.88 -15.11 29.70
N MET A 214 -0.11 -14.84 28.85
CA MET A 214 -1.49 -15.22 29.13
C MET A 214 -1.53 -16.75 29.11
N GLN A 215 -1.58 -17.37 30.28
CA GLN A 215 -1.96 -18.77 30.41
C GLN A 215 -3.44 -18.88 30.02
N GLU A 216 -3.73 -19.53 28.90
CA GLU A 216 -5.08 -19.91 28.52
C GLU A 216 -5.51 -21.12 29.37
N ASP A 217 -6.13 -20.85 30.52
CA ASP A 217 -6.94 -21.85 31.22
C ASP A 217 -8.31 -21.94 30.53
N TRP A 218 -8.46 -22.92 29.64
CA TRP A 218 -9.77 -23.40 29.20
C TRP A 218 -10.10 -24.69 29.94
N SER A 219 -10.80 -24.56 31.06
CA SER A 219 -11.63 -25.62 31.65
C SER A 219 -13.03 -25.63 31.03
#